data_AF-A0A7C5VEQ2-F1
#
_entry.id   AF-A0A7C5VEQ2-F1
#
_cell.length_a   1.000
_cell.length_b   1.000
_cell.length_c   1.000
_cell.angle_alpha   90.00
_cell.angle_beta   90.00
_cell.angle_gamma   90.00
#
_symmetry.space_group_name_H-M   'P 1'
#
loop_
_entity.id
_entity.type
_entity.pdbx_description
1 polymer ?
#
loop_
_entity_poly.entity_id
_entity_poly.type
_entity_poly.pdbx_seq_one_letter_code
_entity_poly.pdbx_strand_id
1 'polypeptide(L)'
;MTRNTALSLVILAAIGLYFLAQMRPEDAPRPSAPEVQSSGVGPGTQTAASEEQGAPQIVPDLCRARITWLTRGGEEVRFAYEGEAEALRARWPSGQYLARINDVCTGTECRLVLPRPALSEVQIALDACPWVEVP
;
A
#
# COMPACT_ATOMS: atom_id res chain seq x y z
N MET A 1 -47.01 15.11 -5.20
CA MET A 1 -45.57 14.89 -5.00
C MET A 1 -45.35 13.41 -4.75
N THR A 2 -44.68 12.73 -5.67
CA THR A 2 -44.51 11.27 -5.67
C THR A 2 -43.61 10.85 -4.51
N ARG A 3 -43.96 9.73 -3.86
CA ARG A 3 -43.30 9.11 -2.69
C ARG A 3 -41.77 8.99 -2.83
N ASN A 4 -41.29 8.92 -4.06
CA ASN A 4 -39.87 8.83 -4.42
C ASN A 4 -39.10 10.13 -4.11
N THR A 5 -39.76 11.30 -4.15
CA THR A 5 -39.13 12.60 -3.88
C THR A 5 -38.80 12.76 -2.40
N ALA A 6 -39.68 12.28 -1.51
CA ALA A 6 -39.49 12.33 -0.06
C ALA A 6 -38.33 11.42 0.39
N LEU A 7 -38.23 10.22 -0.21
CA LEU A 7 -37.13 9.28 0.05
C LEU A 7 -35.77 9.83 -0.38
N SER A 8 -35.71 10.52 -1.51
CA SER A 8 -34.48 11.12 -2.01
C SER A 8 -33.95 12.23 -1.09
N LEU A 9 -34.84 13.05 -0.51
CA LEU A 9 -34.45 14.10 0.43
C LEU A 9 -33.93 13.56 1.77
N VAL A 10 -34.52 12.47 2.28
CA VAL A 10 -34.04 11.83 3.52
C VAL A 10 -32.63 11.26 3.35
N ILE A 11 -32.36 10.65 2.19
CA ILE A 11 -31.03 10.12 1.88
C ILE A 11 -29.99 11.25 1.78
N LEU A 12 -30.33 12.35 1.10
CA LEU A 12 -29.42 13.51 0.99
C LEU A 12 -29.11 14.14 2.35
N ALA A 13 -30.11 14.25 3.24
CA ALA A 13 -29.91 14.77 4.59
C ALA A 13 -29.00 13.86 5.44
N ALA A 14 -29.16 12.54 5.32
CA ALA A 14 -28.31 11.57 6.03
C ALA A 14 -26.85 11.62 5.56
N ILE A 15 -26.62 11.76 4.24
CA ILE A 15 -25.27 11.92 3.67
C ILE A 15 -24.63 13.21 4.17
N GLY A 16 -25.37 14.34 4.17
CA GLY A 16 -24.87 15.62 4.67
C GLY A 16 -24.43 15.55 6.14
N LEU A 17 -25.23 14.94 7.00
CA LEU A 17 -24.91 14.74 8.41
C LEU A 17 -23.67 13.83 8.61
N TYR A 18 -23.53 12.80 7.79
CA TYR A 18 -22.39 11.89 7.85
C TYR A 18 -21.06 12.61 7.58
N PHE A 19 -21.00 13.43 6.53
CA PHE A 19 -19.80 14.22 6.23
C PHE A 19 -19.53 15.30 7.29
N LEU A 20 -20.56 15.90 7.86
CA LEU A 20 -20.41 16.89 8.94
C LEU A 20 -19.80 16.28 10.21
N ALA A 21 -20.10 15.00 10.49
CA ALA A 21 -19.52 14.27 11.62
C ALA A 21 -18.04 13.89 11.41
N GLN A 22 -17.63 13.68 10.15
CA GLN A 22 -16.23 13.39 9.77
C GLN A 22 -15.33 14.63 9.85
N MET A 23 -15.90 15.83 9.67
CA MET A 23 -15.16 17.10 9.75
C MET A 23 -14.93 17.57 11.20
N ARG A 24 -14.48 16.69 12.09
CA ARG A 24 -13.96 17.13 13.40
C ARG A 24 -12.61 17.83 13.19
N PRO A 25 -12.43 19.06 13.68
CA PRO A 25 -11.13 19.73 13.65
C PRO A 25 -10.14 18.94 14.51
N GLU A 26 -9.02 18.55 13.91
CA GLU A 26 -7.90 17.90 14.58
C GLU A 26 -7.22 18.91 15.50
N ASP A 27 -7.28 18.67 16.80
CA ASP A 27 -6.60 19.47 17.82
C ASP A 27 -5.07 19.33 17.67
N ALA A 28 -4.44 20.49 17.47
CA ALA A 28 -3.05 20.93 17.46
C ALA A 28 -1.88 20.00 17.97
N PRO A 29 -0.63 20.28 17.52
CA PRO A 29 0.53 19.38 17.61
C PRO A 29 1.33 19.52 18.92
N ARG A 30 2.06 18.47 19.32
CA ARG A 30 3.07 18.55 20.39
C ARG A 30 4.25 17.57 20.17
N PRO A 31 5.44 17.84 20.77
CA PRO A 31 6.71 17.90 20.06
C PRO A 31 7.73 16.84 20.53
N SER A 32 8.87 16.86 19.84
CA SER A 32 10.07 16.01 19.92
C SER A 32 10.64 15.68 21.30
N ALA A 33 11.30 14.52 21.40
CA ALA A 33 12.50 14.32 22.20
C ALA A 33 13.42 13.25 21.54
N PRO A 34 14.69 13.57 21.24
CA PRO A 34 15.74 12.59 21.00
C PRO A 34 16.49 12.31 22.31
N GLU A 35 16.80 11.05 22.60
CA GLU A 35 17.79 10.73 23.62
C GLU A 35 18.80 9.71 23.09
N VAL A 36 20.04 9.95 23.47
CA VAL A 36 21.29 9.59 22.84
C VAL A 36 22.08 8.72 23.82
N GLN A 37 22.82 7.76 23.27
CA GLN A 37 24.02 7.08 23.82
C GLN A 37 23.87 6.11 25.00
N SER A 38 24.36 4.88 24.80
CA SER A 38 25.59 4.35 25.44
C SER A 38 25.78 2.90 24.99
N SER A 39 26.81 2.52 24.25
CA SER A 39 28.16 2.08 24.69
C SER A 39 28.37 0.74 23.96
N GLY A 40 29.38 0.50 23.13
CA GLY A 40 30.79 0.42 23.49
C GLY A 40 31.33 -0.95 23.06
N VAL A 41 32.01 -0.97 21.90
CA VAL A 41 33.16 -1.80 21.48
C VAL A 41 33.22 -3.31 21.85
N GLY A 42 33.34 -4.14 20.80
CA GLY A 42 33.98 -5.46 20.87
C GLY A 42 34.28 -5.99 19.45
N PRO A 43 35.54 -6.18 19.05
CA PRO A 43 35.92 -6.64 17.71
C PRO A 43 36.09 -8.16 17.64
N GLY A 44 35.81 -8.72 16.46
CA GLY A 44 36.37 -9.98 16.01
C GLY A 44 35.44 -11.19 16.12
N THR A 45 34.94 -11.66 14.98
CA THR A 45 35.17 -13.03 14.49
C THR A 45 34.82 -13.03 13.00
N GLN A 46 35.86 -13.02 12.16
CA GLN A 46 35.75 -13.51 10.78
C GLN A 46 35.65 -15.03 10.86
N THR A 47 34.80 -15.64 10.03
CA THR A 47 35.02 -16.90 9.27
C THR A 47 33.67 -17.57 9.05
N ALA A 48 33.18 -17.53 7.82
CA ALA A 48 32.94 -18.71 6.97
C ALA A 48 32.03 -18.29 5.81
N ALA A 49 32.61 -18.18 4.62
CA ALA A 49 31.87 -18.51 3.42
C ALA A 49 31.53 -20.00 3.52
N SER A 50 30.24 -20.34 3.46
CA SER A 50 29.81 -21.68 3.09
C SER A 50 28.54 -21.53 2.27
N GLU A 51 28.69 -21.81 0.98
CA GLU A 51 27.60 -22.24 0.11
C GLU A 51 26.79 -23.30 0.85
N GLU A 52 25.49 -23.08 1.02
CA GLU A 52 24.54 -24.17 1.23
C GLU A 52 23.35 -23.93 0.30
N GLN A 53 23.49 -24.50 -0.90
CA GLN A 53 22.39 -24.78 -1.81
C GLN A 53 21.23 -25.43 -1.05
N GLY A 54 20.03 -24.88 -1.25
CA GLY A 54 18.83 -25.71 -1.38
C GLY A 54 18.18 -26.21 -0.09
N ALA A 55 17.96 -25.33 0.89
CA ALA A 55 16.75 -25.49 1.69
C ALA A 55 15.57 -25.00 0.83
N PRO A 56 14.50 -25.79 0.60
CA PRO A 56 13.24 -25.20 0.17
C PRO A 56 12.90 -24.21 1.27
N GLN A 57 13.03 -22.91 0.97
CA GLN A 57 12.55 -21.90 1.87
C GLN A 57 11.06 -22.15 1.98
N ILE A 58 10.65 -22.78 3.08
CA ILE A 58 9.27 -22.74 3.55
C ILE A 58 9.09 -21.27 3.94
N VAL A 59 8.92 -20.43 2.93
CA VAL A 59 8.37 -19.09 3.10
C VAL A 59 6.98 -19.41 3.63
N PRO A 60 6.66 -19.10 4.90
CA PRO A 60 5.29 -19.19 5.34
C PRO A 60 4.43 -18.45 4.30
N ASP A 61 3.22 -18.93 4.05
CA ASP A 61 2.30 -18.23 3.14
C ASP A 61 1.92 -16.89 3.77
N LEU A 62 2.84 -15.93 3.64
CA LEU A 62 2.77 -14.57 4.16
C LEU A 62 1.91 -13.71 3.22
N CYS A 63 1.47 -14.27 2.10
CA CYS A 63 0.56 -13.58 1.20
C CYS A 63 -0.85 -13.63 1.77
N ARG A 64 -1.24 -12.53 2.42
CA ARG A 64 -2.58 -12.33 2.99
C ARG A 64 -3.50 -11.49 2.10
N ALA A 65 -3.05 -11.15 0.89
CA ALA A 65 -3.79 -10.31 -0.04
C ALA A 65 -3.81 -10.87 -1.47
N ARG A 66 -4.82 -10.49 -2.23
CA ARG A 66 -4.96 -10.86 -3.65
C ARG A 66 -5.43 -9.66 -4.44
N ILE A 67 -4.71 -9.31 -5.50
CA ILE A 67 -5.15 -8.32 -6.48
C ILE A 67 -6.32 -8.93 -7.27
N THR A 68 -7.50 -8.30 -7.22
CA THR A 68 -8.73 -8.77 -7.88
C THR A 68 -8.98 -8.06 -9.20
N TRP A 69 -8.45 -6.86 -9.35
CA TRP A 69 -8.55 -6.06 -10.57
C TRP A 69 -7.31 -5.19 -10.73
N LEU A 70 -6.84 -5.03 -11.96
CA LEU A 70 -5.63 -4.29 -12.30
C LEU A 70 -5.77 -3.69 -13.70
N THR A 71 -5.50 -2.40 -13.84
CA THR A 71 -5.46 -1.71 -15.14
C THR A 71 -4.39 -0.62 -15.14
N ARG A 72 -4.03 -0.17 -16.34
CA ARG A 72 -3.10 0.92 -16.54
C ARG A 72 -3.62 1.89 -17.59
N GLY A 73 -3.48 3.18 -17.29
CA GLY A 73 -3.73 4.28 -18.23
C GLY A 73 -2.57 5.27 -18.17
N GLY A 74 -1.69 5.24 -19.18
CA GLY A 74 -0.50 6.10 -19.22
C GLY A 74 0.45 5.82 -18.05
N GLU A 75 0.61 6.82 -17.17
CA GLU A 75 1.43 6.71 -15.95
C GLU A 75 0.65 6.19 -14.73
N GLU A 76 -0.66 6.05 -14.83
CA GLU A 76 -1.49 5.63 -13.69
C GLU A 76 -1.79 4.13 -13.74
N VAL A 77 -1.48 3.43 -12.66
CA VAL A 77 -1.88 2.03 -12.43
C VAL A 77 -2.98 2.03 -11.38
N ARG A 78 -4.15 1.49 -11.73
CA ARG A 78 -5.29 1.38 -10.83
C ARG A 78 -5.52 -0.09 -10.52
N PHE A 79 -5.75 -0.42 -9.25
CA PHE A 79 -5.98 -1.79 -8.84
C PHE A 79 -6.89 -1.87 -7.62
N ALA A 80 -7.50 -3.03 -7.43
CA ALA A 80 -8.24 -3.39 -6.23
C ALA A 80 -7.67 -4.71 -5.68
N TYR A 81 -7.75 -4.90 -4.37
CA TYR A 81 -7.30 -6.11 -3.73
C TYR A 81 -8.25 -6.53 -2.60
N GLU A 82 -8.22 -7.82 -2.28
CA GLU A 82 -8.90 -8.42 -1.14
C GLU A 82 -7.86 -8.91 -0.13
N GLY A 83 -8.22 -8.94 1.15
CA GLY A 83 -7.35 -9.38 2.24
C GLY A 83 -6.60 -8.24 2.94
N GLU A 84 -5.48 -8.56 3.57
CA GLU A 84 -4.69 -7.62 4.38
C GLU A 84 -3.34 -7.36 3.72
N ALA A 85 -3.02 -6.08 3.50
CA ALA A 85 -1.72 -5.65 2.99
C ALA A 85 -1.27 -4.32 3.62
N GLU A 86 0.02 -4.19 3.90
CA GLU A 86 0.62 -2.97 4.47
C GLU A 86 1.39 -2.16 3.43
N ALA A 87 2.07 -2.84 2.50
CA ALA A 87 2.94 -2.23 1.50
C ALA A 87 2.62 -2.68 0.06
N LEU A 88 2.61 -1.71 -0.83
CA LEU A 88 2.64 -1.91 -2.28
C LEU A 88 4.09 -1.85 -2.76
N ARG A 89 4.50 -2.90 -3.47
CA ARG A 89 5.76 -2.98 -4.20
C ARG A 89 5.47 -2.88 -5.69
N ALA A 90 6.19 -2.04 -6.41
CA ALA A 90 6.18 -2.00 -7.86
C ALA A 90 7.61 -2.07 -8.39
N ARG A 91 7.80 -2.68 -9.55
CA ARG A 91 9.10 -2.78 -10.22
C ARG A 91 8.96 -2.70 -11.73
N TRP A 92 10.03 -2.24 -12.37
CA TRP A 92 10.22 -2.19 -13.82
C TRP A 92 11.73 -2.27 -14.10
N PRO A 93 12.19 -2.49 -15.35
CA PRO A 93 13.61 -2.76 -15.63
C PRO A 93 14.59 -1.69 -15.14
N SER A 94 14.16 -0.43 -15.08
CA SER A 94 15.00 0.71 -14.66
C SER A 94 14.81 1.13 -13.19
N GLY A 95 13.98 0.44 -12.40
CA GLY A 95 13.76 0.85 -11.02
C GLY A 95 12.66 0.11 -10.28
N GLN A 96 12.47 0.51 -9.04
CA GLN A 96 11.46 -0.03 -8.15
C GLN A 96 10.82 1.08 -7.32
N TYR A 97 9.64 0.80 -6.79
CA TYR A 97 8.88 1.69 -5.96
C TYR A 97 8.24 0.92 -4.80
N LEU A 98 8.24 1.54 -3.63
CA LEU A 98 7.66 1.01 -2.41
C LEU A 98 6.80 2.11 -1.78
N ALA A 99 5.53 1.80 -1.53
CA ALA A 99 4.61 2.71 -0.84
C ALA A 99 3.79 1.95 0.19
N ARG A 100 3.28 2.65 1.21
CA ARG A 100 2.28 2.06 2.10
C ARG A 100 0.94 2.04 1.40
N ILE A 101 0.15 1.01 1.67
CA ILE A 101 -1.19 0.84 1.10
C ILE A 101 -2.08 2.03 1.41
N ASN A 102 -2.00 2.57 2.62
CA ASN A 102 -2.76 3.77 3.03
C ASN A 102 -2.41 5.04 2.24
N ASP A 103 -1.22 5.10 1.62
CA ASP A 103 -0.80 6.25 0.82
C ASP A 103 -1.30 6.17 -0.64
N VAL A 104 -1.64 4.95 -1.11
CA VAL A 104 -2.06 4.70 -2.51
C VAL A 104 -3.52 4.29 -2.64
N CYS A 105 -4.17 3.84 -1.57
CA CYS A 105 -5.55 3.35 -1.59
C CYS A 105 -6.51 4.33 -0.93
N THR A 106 -7.66 4.54 -1.58
CA THR A 106 -8.78 5.31 -1.03
C THR A 106 -10.04 4.44 -1.10
N GLY A 107 -10.46 3.90 0.05
CA GLY A 107 -11.54 2.93 0.10
C GLY A 107 -11.12 1.60 -0.54
N THR A 108 -11.85 1.16 -1.57
CA THR A 108 -11.59 -0.10 -2.29
C THR A 108 -10.70 0.06 -3.51
N GLU A 109 -10.35 1.29 -3.88
CA GLU A 109 -9.58 1.58 -5.09
C GLU A 109 -8.19 2.10 -4.74
N CYS A 110 -7.17 1.50 -5.35
CA CYS A 110 -5.78 1.88 -5.21
C CYS A 110 -5.22 2.47 -6.50
N ARG A 111 -4.42 3.51 -6.36
CA ARG A 111 -3.82 4.27 -7.45
C ARG A 111 -2.32 4.45 -7.20
N LEU A 112 -1.52 3.92 -8.12
CA LEU A 112 -0.08 4.12 -8.19
C LEU A 112 0.23 5.02 -9.39
N VAL A 113 0.95 6.11 -9.14
CA VAL A 113 1.46 6.99 -10.20
C VAL A 113 2.91 6.60 -10.49
N LEU A 114 3.17 6.14 -11.71
CA LEU A 114 4.50 5.80 -12.20
C LEU A 114 5.29 7.07 -12.51
N PRO A 115 6.63 7.06 -12.37
CA PRO A 115 7.44 8.24 -12.64
C PRO A 115 7.49 8.63 -14.12
N ARG A 116 7.14 7.71 -15.03
CA ARG A 116 7.10 7.92 -16.48
C ARG A 116 5.95 7.10 -17.08
N PRO A 117 5.22 7.62 -18.09
CA PRO A 117 4.10 6.91 -18.71
C PRO A 117 4.52 5.70 -19.55
N ALA A 118 5.71 5.72 -20.15
CA ALA A 118 6.17 4.71 -21.11
C ALA A 118 7.05 3.60 -20.49
N LEU A 119 6.90 3.30 -19.19
CA LEU A 119 7.62 2.19 -18.57
C LEU A 119 7.13 0.84 -19.10
N SER A 120 8.04 -0.04 -19.49
CA SER A 120 7.74 -1.43 -19.89
C SER A 120 7.83 -2.39 -18.70
N GLU A 121 7.18 -3.55 -18.82
CA GLU A 121 7.30 -4.69 -17.88
C GLU A 121 7.05 -4.29 -16.42
N VAL A 122 6.08 -3.40 -16.21
CA VAL A 122 5.71 -2.97 -14.87
C VAL A 122 5.04 -4.13 -14.16
N GLN A 123 5.52 -4.45 -12.96
CA GLN A 123 4.95 -5.48 -12.10
C GLN A 123 4.64 -4.88 -10.74
N ILE A 124 3.55 -5.32 -10.12
CA ILE A 124 3.18 -4.94 -8.76
C ILE A 124 2.99 -6.15 -7.86
N ALA A 125 3.17 -5.96 -6.56
CA ALA A 125 2.94 -6.98 -5.54
C ALA A 125 2.55 -6.32 -4.21
N LEU A 126 1.80 -7.03 -3.39
CA LEU A 126 1.40 -6.60 -2.05
C LEU A 126 2.21 -7.37 -1.01
N ASP A 127 2.90 -6.71 -0.08
CA ASP A 127 3.73 -7.36 0.96
C ASP A 127 4.57 -8.54 0.45
N ALA A 128 4.34 -9.76 0.91
CA ALA A 128 5.04 -10.98 0.49
C ALA A 128 4.33 -11.73 -0.66
N CYS A 129 3.29 -11.15 -1.26
CA CYS A 129 2.56 -11.76 -2.36
C CYS A 129 3.36 -11.82 -3.67
N PRO A 130 2.99 -12.74 -4.58
CA PRO A 130 3.61 -12.86 -5.88
C PRO A 130 3.45 -11.58 -6.71
N TRP A 131 4.37 -11.40 -7.65
CA TRP A 131 4.31 -10.31 -8.62
C TRP A 131 3.23 -10.56 -9.66
N VAL A 132 2.47 -9.52 -9.97
CA VAL A 132 1.44 -9.48 -11.01
C VAL A 132 1.87 -8.48 -12.06
N GLU A 133 1.83 -8.89 -13.32
CA GLU A 133 2.13 -8.02 -14.46
C GLU A 133 1.01 -7.00 -14.66
N VAL A 134 1.41 -5.74 -14.84
CA VAL A 134 0.49 -4.66 -15.17
C VAL A 134 0.24 -4.68 -16.68
N PRO A 135 -1.03 -4.72 -17.13
CA PRO A 135 -1.39 -4.77 -18.54
C PRO A 135 -1.07 -3.48 -19.30
#